data_AF-A0A954ZGM8-F1
#
_entry.id   AF-A0A954ZGM8-F1
#
_cell.length_a   1.000
_cell.length_b   1.000
_cell.length_c   1.000
_cell.angle_alpha   90.00
_cell.angle_beta   90.00
_cell.angle_gamma   90.00
#
_symmetry.space_group_name_H-M   'P 1'
#
loop_
_entity.id
_entity.type
_entity.pdbx_description
1 polymer ?
#
loop_
_entity_poly.entity_id
_entity_poly.type
_entity_poly.pdbx_seq_one_letter_code
_entity_poly.pdbx_strand_id
1 'polypeptide(L)'
;MITEALLHCPGIGPARFDKLRSLGLRTWYDILERPDRVPAAWQEALVGECQRCVDALDTSNIDYFVKYLAPSDRWRILDRYLEQTSFFDIETAGLEYDDPITVVACWHRGRLHTFVENQNLDDLLDLLDDVTLLASFNGGSFDVPRVLTAFHIPELPCPHLDLRWLCYHHGFRGGLKEIKSRLGIARPPDLADADGALAVRLWARWEHFDERGARDLLIRYCASDVLLLLTLSDCILKRSQPTVEDLWSYLPSAEREGATASPTTAPRGPGVAPEGAFGAASPSRMRALRSRLVG
;
A
#
# COMPACT_ATOMS: atom_id res chain seq x y z
N MET A 1 -5.52 -14.99 11.41
CA MET A 1 -6.96 -15.05 11.04
C MET A 1 -7.69 -13.78 11.44
N ILE A 2 -8.41 -13.16 10.51
CA ILE A 2 -9.18 -11.92 10.75
C ILE A 2 -10.37 -12.12 11.71
N THR A 3 -10.97 -13.30 11.71
CA THR A 3 -12.17 -13.63 12.50
C THR A 3 -11.98 -13.65 14.01
N GLU A 4 -10.74 -13.61 14.49
CA GLU A 4 -10.42 -13.51 15.93
C GLU A 4 -10.28 -12.06 16.41
N ALA A 5 -10.43 -11.06 15.53
CA ALA A 5 -10.34 -9.66 15.89
C ALA A 5 -11.59 -9.24 16.68
N LEU A 6 -11.53 -9.30 18.01
CA LEU A 6 -12.66 -8.98 18.88
C LEU A 6 -12.46 -7.69 19.68
N LEU A 7 -11.23 -7.16 19.73
CA LEU A 7 -10.90 -5.98 20.55
C LEU A 7 -11.59 -4.69 20.07
N HIS A 8 -12.03 -4.65 18.83
CA HIS A 8 -12.78 -3.52 18.30
C HIS A 8 -14.27 -3.54 18.66
N CYS A 9 -14.81 -4.71 19.03
CA CYS A 9 -16.23 -4.82 19.24
C CYS A 9 -16.67 -3.98 20.46
N PRO A 10 -17.89 -3.44 20.47
CA PRO A 10 -18.34 -2.54 21.52
C PRO A 10 -18.20 -3.13 22.92
N GLY A 11 -17.46 -2.43 23.77
CA GLY A 11 -17.25 -2.85 25.16
C GLY A 11 -16.29 -4.02 25.34
N ILE A 12 -15.53 -4.47 24.32
CA ILE A 12 -14.51 -5.52 24.46
C ILE A 12 -13.14 -4.91 24.76
N GLY A 13 -12.82 -4.72 26.05
CA GLY A 13 -11.45 -4.44 26.49
C GLY A 13 -10.62 -5.72 26.70
N PRO A 14 -9.31 -5.61 27.01
CA PRO A 14 -8.41 -6.76 27.20
C PRO A 14 -8.93 -7.83 28.18
N ALA A 15 -9.42 -7.41 29.36
CA ALA A 15 -9.95 -8.34 30.37
C ALA A 15 -11.18 -9.13 29.87
N ARG A 16 -12.03 -8.46 29.09
CA ARG A 16 -13.24 -9.04 28.51
C ARG A 16 -12.88 -9.96 27.33
N PHE A 17 -11.91 -9.58 26.52
CA PHE A 17 -11.33 -10.44 25.48
C PHE A 17 -10.77 -11.75 26.05
N ASP A 18 -10.00 -11.68 27.14
CA ASP A 18 -9.47 -12.86 27.83
C ASP A 18 -10.59 -13.72 28.42
N LYS A 19 -11.65 -13.10 28.93
CA LYS A 19 -12.84 -13.81 29.40
C LYS A 19 -13.50 -14.61 28.26
N LEU A 20 -13.72 -14.02 27.09
CA LEU A 20 -14.26 -14.74 25.92
C LEU A 20 -13.39 -15.94 25.55
N ARG A 21 -12.07 -15.76 25.52
CA ARG A 21 -11.11 -16.84 25.24
C ARG A 21 -11.16 -17.96 26.27
N SER A 22 -11.29 -17.65 27.56
CA SER A 22 -11.45 -18.66 28.63
C SER A 22 -12.75 -19.45 28.50
N LEU A 23 -13.76 -18.88 27.84
CA LEU A 23 -15.02 -19.55 27.49
C LEU A 23 -14.91 -20.31 26.16
N GLY A 24 -13.76 -20.30 25.49
CA GLY A 24 -13.60 -20.94 24.18
C GLY A 24 -14.33 -20.21 23.05
N LEU A 25 -14.67 -18.93 23.25
CA LEU A 25 -15.20 -18.04 22.21
C LEU A 25 -14.02 -17.25 21.65
N ARG A 26 -13.46 -17.71 20.52
CA ARG A 26 -12.22 -17.16 19.95
C ARG A 26 -12.46 -16.36 18.68
N THR A 27 -13.53 -16.65 17.96
CA THR A 27 -13.87 -16.06 16.67
C THR A 27 -15.25 -15.41 16.68
N TRP A 28 -15.53 -14.57 15.68
CA TRP A 28 -16.88 -14.06 15.41
C TRP A 28 -17.90 -15.21 15.30
N TYR A 29 -17.54 -16.29 14.60
CA TYR A 29 -18.42 -17.46 14.44
C TYR A 29 -18.74 -18.14 15.77
N ASP A 30 -17.75 -18.32 16.65
CA ASP A 30 -17.99 -18.91 17.97
C ASP A 30 -19.06 -18.15 18.78
N ILE A 31 -19.05 -16.82 18.66
CA ILE A 31 -20.00 -15.92 19.33
C ILE A 31 -21.39 -16.04 18.71
N LEU A 32 -21.48 -16.12 17.39
CA LEU A 32 -22.75 -16.25 16.66
C LEU A 32 -23.40 -17.62 16.86
N GLU A 33 -22.59 -18.69 16.94
CA GLU A 33 -23.08 -20.06 17.14
C GLU A 33 -23.48 -20.34 18.59
N ARG A 34 -22.82 -19.69 19.56
CA ARG A 34 -23.02 -19.93 21.01
C ARG A 34 -23.22 -18.62 21.77
N PRO A 35 -24.23 -17.82 21.39
CA PRO A 35 -24.45 -16.51 21.99
C PRO A 35 -24.77 -16.63 23.49
N ASP A 36 -25.39 -17.73 23.92
CA ASP A 36 -25.73 -18.04 25.32
C ASP A 36 -24.52 -18.09 26.26
N ARG A 37 -23.33 -18.34 25.71
CA ARG A 37 -22.07 -18.37 26.48
C ARG A 37 -21.48 -16.97 26.69
N VAL A 38 -21.93 -15.97 25.94
CA VAL A 38 -21.53 -14.57 26.14
C VAL A 38 -22.33 -14.01 27.33
N PRO A 39 -21.69 -13.35 28.31
CA PRO A 39 -22.45 -12.78 29.42
C PRO A 39 -23.48 -11.75 28.94
N ALA A 40 -24.67 -11.74 29.55
CA ALA A 40 -25.84 -11.00 29.06
C ALA A 40 -25.60 -9.49 28.84
N ALA A 41 -24.78 -8.85 29.69
CA ALA A 41 -24.58 -7.39 29.70
C ALA A 41 -24.02 -6.77 28.39
N TRP A 42 -23.53 -7.60 27.47
CA TRP A 42 -22.79 -7.21 26.26
C TRP A 42 -23.05 -8.19 25.10
N GLN A 43 -23.94 -9.16 25.30
CA GLN A 43 -24.28 -10.20 24.33
C GLN A 43 -24.87 -9.60 23.04
N GLU A 44 -25.91 -8.78 23.15
CA GLU A 44 -26.60 -8.19 21.99
C GLU A 44 -25.63 -7.36 21.14
N ALA A 45 -24.88 -6.45 21.77
CA ALA A 45 -23.92 -5.59 21.07
C ALA A 45 -22.79 -6.40 20.40
N LEU A 46 -22.25 -7.41 21.09
CA LEU A 46 -21.17 -8.24 20.57
C LEU A 46 -21.64 -9.14 19.42
N VAL A 47 -22.81 -9.78 19.56
CA VAL A 47 -23.41 -10.59 18.49
C VAL A 47 -23.71 -9.73 17.26
N GLY A 48 -24.31 -8.55 17.46
CA GLY A 48 -24.59 -7.63 16.37
C GLY A 48 -23.32 -7.15 15.64
N GLU A 49 -22.23 -6.90 16.36
CA GLU A 49 -20.94 -6.54 15.74
C GLU A 49 -20.29 -7.74 15.03
N CYS A 50 -20.35 -8.94 15.61
CA CYS A 50 -19.83 -10.15 14.97
C CYS A 50 -20.57 -10.45 13.67
N GLN A 51 -21.89 -10.23 13.63
CA GLN A 51 -22.67 -10.35 12.39
C GLN A 51 -22.20 -9.35 11.34
N ARG A 52 -22.01 -8.07 11.69
CA ARG A 52 -21.46 -7.07 10.77
C ARG A 52 -20.07 -7.46 10.25
N CYS A 53 -19.22 -8.03 11.09
CA CYS A 53 -17.89 -8.49 10.69
C CYS A 53 -17.96 -9.67 9.70
N VAL A 54 -18.89 -10.60 9.91
CA VAL A 54 -19.14 -11.72 8.97
C VAL A 54 -19.70 -11.18 7.65
N ASP A 55 -20.69 -10.30 7.69
CA ASP A 55 -21.27 -9.68 6.49
C ASP A 55 -20.20 -8.91 5.69
N ALA A 56 -19.33 -8.17 6.39
CA ALA A 56 -18.21 -7.46 5.78
C ALA A 56 -17.18 -8.43 5.18
N LEU A 57 -16.95 -9.58 5.80
CA LEU A 57 -16.03 -10.59 5.29
C LEU A 57 -16.61 -11.28 4.03
N ASP A 58 -17.89 -11.62 4.05
CA ASP A 58 -18.59 -12.28 2.95
C ASP A 58 -18.73 -11.37 1.72
N THR A 59 -18.89 -10.06 1.96
CA THR A 59 -18.96 -9.04 0.89
C THR A 59 -17.59 -8.46 0.51
N SER A 60 -16.49 -8.95 1.11
CA SER A 60 -15.13 -8.41 0.91
C SER A 60 -15.03 -6.89 1.15
N ASN A 61 -15.80 -6.37 2.10
CA ASN A 61 -15.75 -4.96 2.51
C ASN A 61 -14.52 -4.71 3.39
N ILE A 62 -13.38 -4.48 2.76
CA ILE A 62 -12.10 -4.25 3.44
C ILE A 62 -12.09 -2.91 4.18
N ASP A 63 -12.76 -1.87 3.65
CA ASP A 63 -12.87 -0.55 4.28
C ASP A 63 -13.49 -0.63 5.67
N TYR A 64 -14.47 -1.52 5.86
CA TYR A 64 -15.02 -1.80 7.18
C TYR A 64 -13.91 -2.18 8.16
N PHE A 65 -13.04 -3.12 7.79
CA PHE A 65 -11.98 -3.59 8.67
C PHE A 65 -10.91 -2.52 8.91
N VAL A 66 -10.52 -1.78 7.87
CA VAL A 66 -9.54 -0.68 8.02
C VAL A 66 -10.06 0.38 9.00
N LYS A 67 -11.35 0.72 8.88
CA LYS A 67 -12.01 1.74 9.70
C LYS A 67 -12.21 1.29 11.15
N TYR A 68 -12.71 0.07 11.35
CA TYR A 68 -13.21 -0.35 12.66
C TYR A 68 -12.26 -1.25 13.44
N LEU A 69 -11.39 -2.06 12.81
CA LEU A 69 -10.49 -2.91 13.58
C LEU A 69 -9.54 -2.08 14.45
N ALA A 70 -9.32 -2.58 15.66
CA ALA A 70 -8.34 -2.04 16.58
C ALA A 70 -6.96 -2.00 15.90
N PRO A 71 -6.15 -0.95 16.07
CA PRO A 71 -4.86 -0.83 15.39
C PRO A 71 -3.96 -2.06 15.53
N SER A 72 -3.98 -2.70 16.71
CA SER A 72 -3.23 -3.93 17.00
C SER A 72 -3.76 -5.20 16.32
N ASP A 73 -4.98 -5.19 15.76
CA ASP A 73 -5.57 -6.30 15.01
C ASP A 73 -5.53 -6.08 13.49
N ARG A 74 -5.12 -4.90 13.01
CA ARG A 74 -5.09 -4.58 11.57
C ARG A 74 -4.09 -5.42 10.76
N TRP A 75 -3.09 -6.02 11.41
CA TRP A 75 -2.23 -7.03 10.75
C TRP A 75 -3.03 -8.22 10.22
N ARG A 76 -4.21 -8.51 10.79
CA ARG A 76 -5.08 -9.60 10.33
C ARG A 76 -5.76 -9.28 8.99
N ILE A 77 -5.89 -7.99 8.63
CA ILE A 77 -6.30 -7.55 7.30
C ILE A 77 -5.21 -7.96 6.30
N LEU A 78 -3.95 -7.58 6.60
CA LEU A 78 -2.80 -7.96 5.79
C LEU A 78 -2.68 -9.49 5.66
N ASP A 79 -2.79 -10.24 6.75
CA ASP A 79 -2.78 -11.71 6.76
C ASP A 79 -3.83 -12.31 5.81
N ARG A 80 -5.05 -11.76 5.81
CA ARG A 80 -6.16 -12.25 5.01
C ARG A 80 -6.04 -11.90 3.53
N TYR A 81 -5.57 -10.70 3.23
CA TYR A 81 -5.60 -10.13 1.89
C TYR A 81 -4.21 -9.98 1.25
N LEU A 82 -3.15 -10.56 1.84
CA LEU A 82 -1.75 -10.39 1.40
C LEU A 82 -1.56 -10.53 -0.11
N GLU A 83 -2.10 -11.59 -0.70
CA GLU A 83 -1.96 -11.89 -2.14
C GLU A 83 -2.71 -10.89 -3.05
N GLN A 84 -3.66 -10.14 -2.48
CA GLN A 84 -4.43 -9.08 -3.15
C GLN A 84 -3.91 -7.67 -2.79
N THR A 85 -2.93 -7.57 -1.89
CA THR A 85 -2.34 -6.31 -1.47
C THR A 85 -1.38 -5.80 -2.55
N SER A 86 -1.56 -4.53 -2.90
CA SER A 86 -0.58 -3.78 -3.69
C SER A 86 0.25 -2.91 -2.74
N PHE A 87 1.56 -2.91 -2.92
CA PHE A 87 2.47 -2.12 -2.09
C PHE A 87 2.96 -0.93 -2.89
N PHE A 88 2.93 0.26 -2.35
CA PHE A 88 3.39 1.45 -3.07
C PHE A 88 4.18 2.39 -2.18
N ASP A 89 4.95 3.25 -2.84
CA ASP A 89 5.78 4.30 -2.23
C ASP A 89 5.89 5.46 -3.24
N ILE A 90 6.17 6.67 -2.73
CA ILE A 90 6.30 7.87 -3.56
C ILE A 90 7.57 8.63 -3.23
N GLU A 91 8.09 9.34 -4.22
CA GLU A 91 9.12 10.37 -4.06
C GLU A 91 8.58 11.71 -4.49
N THR A 92 9.01 12.78 -3.82
CA THR A 92 8.57 14.15 -4.06
C THR A 92 9.77 15.06 -4.33
N ALA A 93 9.55 16.18 -5.02
CA ALA A 93 10.63 17.13 -5.33
C ALA A 93 11.18 17.85 -4.07
N GLY A 94 10.48 17.71 -2.95
CA GLY A 94 10.87 18.22 -1.64
C GLY A 94 9.87 17.74 -0.57
N LEU A 95 9.86 18.40 0.60
CA LEU A 95 9.00 18.04 1.73
C LEU A 95 7.85 19.03 1.97
N GLU A 96 7.83 20.17 1.28
CA GLU A 96 6.78 21.19 1.39
C GLU A 96 5.48 20.69 0.76
N TYR A 97 4.32 21.08 1.28
CA TYR A 97 3.02 20.49 0.92
C TYR A 97 2.69 20.55 -0.58
N ASP A 98 3.18 21.58 -1.28
CA ASP A 98 2.99 21.84 -2.70
C ASP A 98 4.06 21.22 -3.60
N ASP A 99 5.11 20.61 -3.02
CA ASP A 99 6.11 19.89 -3.81
C ASP A 99 5.45 18.74 -4.60
N PRO A 100 5.69 18.67 -5.92
CA PRO A 100 5.07 17.66 -6.77
C PRO A 100 5.61 16.26 -6.44
N ILE A 101 4.76 15.27 -6.68
CA ILE A 101 5.18 13.87 -6.77
C ILE A 101 6.06 13.74 -8.00
N THR A 102 7.21 13.08 -7.86
CA THR A 102 8.21 12.91 -8.92
C THR A 102 8.21 11.49 -9.46
N VAL A 103 8.17 10.51 -8.58
CA VAL A 103 8.12 9.09 -8.90
C VAL A 103 7.16 8.39 -7.95
N VAL A 104 6.41 7.42 -8.48
CA VAL A 104 5.64 6.45 -7.70
C VAL A 104 6.07 5.07 -8.16
N ALA A 105 6.35 4.18 -7.22
CA ALA A 105 6.51 2.75 -7.49
C ALA A 105 5.34 1.99 -6.84
N CYS A 106 4.86 0.96 -7.51
CA CYS A 106 3.80 0.10 -6.99
C CYS A 106 4.03 -1.36 -7.40
N TRP A 107 4.07 -2.25 -6.41
CA TRP A 107 4.02 -3.69 -6.62
C TRP A 107 2.57 -4.13 -6.66
N HIS A 108 2.12 -4.61 -7.82
CA HIS A 108 0.74 -5.04 -8.04
C HIS A 108 0.74 -6.36 -8.82
N ARG A 109 0.02 -7.37 -8.29
CA ARG A 109 -0.16 -8.70 -8.92
C ARG A 109 1.15 -9.33 -9.45
N GLY A 110 2.20 -9.28 -8.64
CA GLY A 110 3.48 -9.91 -8.97
C GLY A 110 4.35 -9.11 -9.94
N ARG A 111 4.02 -7.83 -10.19
CA ARG A 111 4.76 -6.95 -11.09
C ARG A 111 5.04 -5.61 -10.44
N LEU A 112 6.21 -5.07 -10.74
CA LEU A 112 6.57 -3.70 -10.39
C LEU A 112 6.09 -2.75 -11.48
N HIS A 113 5.32 -1.74 -11.07
CA HIS A 113 4.85 -0.62 -11.88
C HIS A 113 5.53 0.65 -11.39
N THR A 114 5.92 1.53 -12.32
CA THR A 114 6.60 2.78 -12.01
C THR A 114 5.97 3.92 -12.81
N PHE A 115 5.72 5.02 -12.13
CA PHE A 115 5.08 6.20 -12.68
C PHE A 115 5.98 7.40 -12.42
N VAL A 116 6.27 8.17 -13.45
CA VAL A 116 7.20 9.30 -13.39
C VAL A 116 6.50 10.57 -13.83
N GLU A 117 6.73 11.64 -13.09
CA GLU A 117 6.17 12.94 -13.38
C GLU A 117 6.58 13.42 -14.78
N ASN A 118 5.65 14.07 -15.47
CA ASN A 118 5.77 14.48 -16.88
C ASN A 118 5.98 13.32 -17.89
N GLN A 119 5.78 12.06 -17.49
CA GLN A 119 5.88 10.90 -18.40
C GLN A 119 4.59 10.08 -18.40
N ASN A 120 4.26 9.49 -17.27
CA ASN A 120 3.12 8.58 -17.13
C ASN A 120 2.48 8.62 -15.75
N LEU A 121 2.71 9.68 -14.95
CA LEU A 121 2.19 9.78 -13.59
C LEU A 121 0.66 9.62 -13.51
N ASP A 122 -0.07 10.12 -14.51
CA ASP A 122 -1.53 10.01 -14.60
C ASP A 122 -2.05 8.58 -14.72
N ASP A 123 -1.24 7.65 -15.25
CA ASP A 123 -1.61 6.25 -15.38
C ASP A 123 -1.71 5.56 -13.99
N LEU A 124 -1.24 6.21 -12.91
CA LEU A 124 -1.41 5.73 -11.54
C LEU A 124 -2.89 5.59 -11.16
N LEU A 125 -3.75 6.50 -11.61
CA LEU A 125 -5.18 6.46 -11.29
C LEU A 125 -5.84 5.19 -11.85
N ASP A 126 -5.48 4.82 -13.08
CA ASP A 126 -5.97 3.59 -13.71
C ASP A 126 -5.51 2.35 -12.92
N LEU A 127 -4.29 2.37 -12.33
CA LEU A 127 -3.82 1.28 -11.46
C LEU A 127 -4.58 1.26 -10.13
N LEU A 128 -4.78 2.42 -9.48
CA LEU A 128 -5.45 2.52 -8.18
C LEU A 128 -6.90 1.99 -8.23
N ASP A 129 -7.58 2.15 -9.36
CA ASP A 129 -8.93 1.60 -9.59
C ASP A 129 -8.96 0.06 -9.60
N ASP A 130 -7.84 -0.61 -9.89
CA ASP A 130 -7.70 -2.08 -9.88
C ASP A 130 -7.14 -2.63 -8.56
N VAL A 131 -6.74 -1.75 -7.62
CA VAL A 131 -6.18 -2.15 -6.33
C VAL A 131 -7.29 -2.59 -5.37
N THR A 132 -7.18 -3.81 -4.84
CA THR A 132 -8.09 -4.33 -3.81
C THR A 132 -7.74 -3.83 -2.40
N LEU A 133 -6.46 -3.78 -2.07
CA LEU A 133 -5.93 -3.26 -0.82
C LEU A 133 -4.59 -2.59 -1.10
N LEU A 134 -4.46 -1.31 -0.78
CA LEU A 134 -3.21 -0.57 -0.92
C LEU A 134 -2.46 -0.55 0.41
N ALA A 135 -1.16 -0.83 0.38
CA ALA A 135 -0.32 -0.75 1.56
C ALA A 135 0.91 0.13 1.27
N SER A 136 1.28 0.96 2.24
CA SER A 136 2.52 1.72 2.21
C SER A 136 3.10 1.91 3.61
N PHE A 137 4.29 2.49 3.71
CA PHE A 137 4.94 2.75 4.99
C PHE A 137 4.86 4.23 5.33
N ASN A 138 4.15 4.59 6.40
CA ASN A 138 3.88 5.98 6.79
C ASN A 138 3.03 6.77 5.78
N GLY A 139 2.42 6.11 4.79
CA GLY A 139 1.67 6.80 3.76
C GLY A 139 0.36 7.40 4.21
N GLY A 140 -0.23 6.93 5.32
CA GLY A 140 -1.42 7.59 5.87
C GLY A 140 -1.12 9.03 6.30
N SER A 141 0.15 9.34 6.60
CA SER A 141 0.61 10.68 6.99
C SER A 141 1.33 11.44 5.89
N PHE A 142 1.78 10.76 4.82
CA PHE A 142 2.59 11.38 3.76
C PHE A 142 2.07 11.05 2.36
N ASP A 143 2.19 9.80 1.91
CA ASP A 143 1.90 9.39 0.53
C ASP A 143 0.46 9.67 0.11
N VAL A 144 -0.51 9.27 0.95
CA VAL A 144 -1.93 9.39 0.64
C VAL A 144 -2.33 10.86 0.50
N PRO A 145 -2.06 11.76 1.47
CA PRO A 145 -2.31 13.20 1.28
C PRO A 145 -1.70 13.78 -0.01
N ARG A 146 -0.50 13.35 -0.38
CA ARG A 146 0.17 13.79 -1.62
C ARG A 146 -0.57 13.33 -2.87
N VAL A 147 -0.96 12.06 -2.93
CA VAL A 147 -1.73 11.50 -4.05
C VAL A 147 -3.07 12.22 -4.17
N LEU A 148 -3.81 12.38 -3.07
CA LEU A 148 -5.10 13.10 -3.09
C LEU A 148 -4.95 14.53 -3.62
N THR A 149 -3.91 15.23 -3.18
CA THR A 149 -3.62 16.61 -3.61
C THR A 149 -3.21 16.68 -5.08
N ALA A 150 -2.24 15.87 -5.50
CA ALA A 150 -1.68 15.89 -6.84
C ALA A 150 -2.75 15.58 -7.91
N PHE A 151 -3.61 14.60 -7.65
CA PHE A 151 -4.65 14.17 -8.59
C PHE A 151 -6.00 14.84 -8.34
N HIS A 152 -6.12 15.72 -7.35
CA HIS A 152 -7.35 16.42 -6.99
C HIS A 152 -8.55 15.48 -6.75
N ILE A 153 -8.29 14.35 -6.06
CA ILE A 153 -9.30 13.36 -5.69
C ILE A 153 -9.61 13.44 -4.19
N PRO A 154 -10.88 13.27 -3.77
CA PRO A 154 -11.28 13.47 -2.37
C PRO A 154 -10.84 12.33 -1.45
N GLU A 155 -10.72 11.12 -2.00
CA GLU A 155 -10.30 9.90 -1.30
C GLU A 155 -9.69 8.92 -2.29
N LEU A 156 -8.97 7.90 -1.78
CA LEU A 156 -8.47 6.81 -2.61
C LEU A 156 -9.64 5.93 -3.08
N PRO A 157 -9.59 5.36 -4.29
CA PRO A 157 -10.62 4.45 -4.78
C PRO A 157 -10.54 3.05 -4.12
N CYS A 158 -9.58 2.84 -3.23
CA CYS A 158 -9.33 1.56 -2.56
C CYS A 158 -8.97 1.75 -1.08
N PRO A 159 -9.21 0.72 -0.24
CA PRO A 159 -8.78 0.71 1.16
C PRO A 159 -7.26 0.85 1.28
N HIS A 160 -6.81 1.60 2.29
CA HIS A 160 -5.39 1.77 2.60
C HIS A 160 -4.98 1.21 3.96
N LEU A 161 -3.83 0.55 4.01
CA LEU A 161 -3.22 0.00 5.21
C LEU A 161 -1.80 0.54 5.39
N ASP A 162 -1.60 1.34 6.43
CA ASP A 162 -0.28 1.87 6.77
C ASP A 162 0.53 0.86 7.60
N LEU A 163 1.57 0.29 6.97
CA LEU A 163 2.45 -0.72 7.56
C LEU A 163 3.29 -0.19 8.70
N ARG A 164 3.47 1.13 8.85
CA ARG A 164 4.19 1.72 9.99
C ARG A 164 3.54 1.32 11.31
N TRP A 165 2.21 1.33 11.37
CA TRP A 165 1.47 0.99 12.58
C TRP A 165 1.47 -0.51 12.86
N LEU A 166 1.43 -1.34 11.81
CA LEU A 166 1.59 -2.79 11.95
C LEU A 166 2.99 -3.12 12.48
N CYS A 167 4.03 -2.50 11.90
CA CYS A 167 5.40 -2.60 12.38
C CYS A 167 5.50 -2.22 13.87
N TYR A 168 4.92 -1.09 14.25
CA TYR A 168 4.88 -0.63 15.64
C TYR A 168 4.21 -1.65 16.58
N HIS A 169 3.06 -2.21 16.21
CA HIS A 169 2.40 -3.22 17.06
C HIS A 169 3.15 -4.56 17.11
N HIS A 170 4.01 -4.86 16.13
CA HIS A 170 4.83 -6.08 16.08
C HIS A 170 6.27 -5.89 16.59
N GLY A 171 6.58 -4.76 17.22
CA GLY A 171 7.89 -4.53 17.85
C GLY A 171 8.96 -3.90 16.93
N PHE A 172 8.65 -3.69 15.66
CA PHE A 172 9.52 -2.95 14.74
C PHE A 172 9.37 -1.45 15.01
N ARG A 173 10.47 -0.76 15.35
CA ARG A 173 10.48 0.66 15.72
C ARG A 173 11.41 1.42 14.79
N GLY A 174 11.05 2.66 14.46
CA GLY A 174 11.83 3.54 13.61
C GLY A 174 11.21 3.73 12.23
N GLY A 175 11.90 4.50 11.38
CA GLY A 175 11.58 4.60 9.95
C GLY A 175 11.98 3.34 9.18
N LEU A 176 11.57 3.26 7.91
CA LEU A 176 11.84 2.11 7.04
C LEU A 176 13.35 1.75 6.98
N LYS A 177 14.22 2.76 6.88
CA LYS A 177 15.69 2.62 6.92
C LYS A 177 16.19 1.94 8.19
N GLU A 178 15.67 2.33 9.35
CA GLU A 178 16.07 1.75 10.65
C GLU A 178 15.59 0.31 10.79
N ILE A 179 14.34 0.04 10.40
CA ILE A 179 13.75 -1.30 10.49
C ILE A 179 14.52 -2.26 9.59
N LYS A 180 14.77 -1.87 8.33
CA LYS A 180 15.56 -2.66 7.38
C LYS A 180 16.95 -3.00 7.90
N SER A 181 17.66 -2.01 8.48
CA SER A 181 18.99 -2.22 9.07
C SER A 181 18.95 -3.26 10.19
N ARG A 182 17.95 -3.20 11.07
CA ARG A 182 17.76 -4.20 12.15
C ARG A 182 17.43 -5.59 11.63
N LEU A 183 16.78 -5.68 10.47
CA LEU A 183 16.49 -6.93 9.78
C LEU A 183 17.69 -7.48 9.00
N GLY A 184 18.81 -6.75 8.92
CA GLY A 184 20.00 -7.17 8.18
C GLY A 184 19.80 -7.20 6.66
N ILE A 185 18.77 -6.53 6.14
CA ILE A 185 18.50 -6.45 4.72
C ILE A 185 19.38 -5.35 4.14
N ALA A 186 20.27 -5.67 3.20
CA ALA A 186 21.06 -4.67 2.47
C ALA A 186 20.37 -4.31 1.14
N ARG A 187 20.42 -3.03 0.75
CA ARG A 187 20.03 -2.63 -0.62
C ARG A 187 21.16 -3.05 -1.57
N PRO A 188 20.90 -3.15 -2.89
CA PRO A 188 21.95 -3.32 -3.89
C PRO A 188 23.04 -2.25 -3.79
N PRO A 189 24.27 -2.54 -4.26
CA PRO A 189 25.42 -1.63 -4.09
C PRO A 189 25.22 -0.20 -4.59
N ASP A 190 24.49 -0.01 -5.69
CA ASP A 190 24.17 1.31 -6.26
C ASP A 190 23.18 2.13 -5.42
N LEU A 191 22.46 1.48 -4.51
CA LEU A 191 21.46 2.09 -3.62
C LEU A 191 21.85 2.03 -2.14
N ALA A 192 23.08 1.62 -1.82
CA ALA A 192 23.53 1.37 -0.45
C ALA A 192 23.35 2.60 0.45
N ASP A 193 23.71 3.78 -0.08
CA ASP A 193 23.68 5.06 0.66
C ASP A 193 22.47 5.94 0.28
N ALA A 194 21.50 5.39 -0.45
CA ALA A 194 20.36 6.17 -0.93
C ALA A 194 19.39 6.57 0.21
N ASP A 195 18.97 7.84 0.20
CA ASP A 195 18.02 8.44 1.14
C ASP A 195 17.12 9.47 0.44
N GLY A 196 16.14 10.03 1.16
CA GLY A 196 15.21 11.02 0.60
C GLY A 196 15.90 12.31 0.13
N ALA A 197 17.03 12.70 0.74
CA ALA A 197 17.79 13.85 0.26
C ALA A 197 18.48 13.55 -1.08
N LEU A 198 18.93 12.32 -1.31
CA LEU A 198 19.39 11.86 -2.61
C LEU A 198 18.25 11.88 -3.62
N ALA A 199 17.05 11.44 -3.27
CA ALA A 199 15.90 11.41 -4.18
C ALA A 199 15.61 12.80 -4.79
N VAL A 200 15.56 13.84 -3.95
CA VAL A 200 15.40 15.24 -4.39
C VAL A 200 16.53 15.68 -5.35
N ARG A 201 17.79 15.35 -5.03
CA ARG A 201 18.93 15.69 -5.91
C ARG A 201 18.88 14.95 -7.25
N LEU A 202 18.45 13.69 -7.26
CA LEU A 202 18.32 12.90 -8.47
C LEU A 202 17.21 13.46 -9.37
N TRP A 203 16.09 13.87 -8.77
CA TRP A 203 15.03 14.56 -9.50
C TRP A 203 15.53 15.86 -10.14
N ALA A 204 16.19 16.73 -9.37
CA ALA A 204 16.73 17.98 -9.91
C ALA A 204 17.73 17.76 -11.06
N ARG A 205 18.57 16.70 -10.98
CA ARG A 205 19.48 16.33 -12.06
C ARG A 205 18.75 15.89 -13.33
N TRP A 206 17.72 15.07 -13.16
CA TRP A 206 16.87 14.65 -14.26
C TRP A 206 16.15 15.85 -14.90
N GLU A 207 15.46 16.66 -14.10
CA GLU A 207 14.61 17.76 -14.58
C GLU A 207 15.41 18.89 -15.25
N HIS A 208 16.60 19.22 -14.74
CA HIS A 208 17.38 20.34 -15.26
C HIS A 208 18.45 19.96 -16.29
N PHE A 209 18.92 18.72 -16.28
CA PHE A 209 20.05 18.28 -17.12
C PHE A 209 19.73 17.06 -18.01
N ASP A 210 18.50 16.55 -18.01
CA ASP A 210 18.08 15.35 -18.77
C ASP A 210 18.97 14.12 -18.48
N GLU A 211 19.51 14.05 -17.25
CA GLU A 211 20.42 13.00 -16.82
C GLU A 211 19.65 11.70 -16.54
N ARG A 212 19.46 10.88 -17.58
CA ARG A 212 18.73 9.60 -17.50
C ARG A 212 19.19 8.68 -16.37
N GLY A 213 20.49 8.61 -16.11
CA GLY A 213 21.04 7.83 -14.99
C GLY A 213 20.52 8.28 -13.62
N ALA A 214 20.27 9.58 -13.43
CA ALA A 214 19.69 10.09 -12.20
C ALA A 214 18.22 9.68 -12.04
N ARG A 215 17.43 9.78 -13.13
CA ARG A 215 16.05 9.29 -13.18
C ARG A 215 15.96 7.80 -12.89
N ASP A 216 16.78 6.99 -13.53
CA ASP A 216 16.71 5.53 -13.38
C ASP A 216 17.12 5.10 -11.96
N LEU A 217 18.10 5.79 -11.37
CA LEU A 217 18.47 5.56 -9.97
C LEU A 217 17.36 5.97 -9.00
N LEU A 218 16.64 7.08 -9.28
CA LEU A 218 15.48 7.51 -8.48
C LEU A 218 14.34 6.49 -8.56
N ILE A 219 14.03 5.98 -9.74
CA ILE A 219 13.04 4.91 -9.94
C ILE A 219 13.45 3.65 -9.17
N ARG A 220 14.71 3.24 -9.29
CA ARG A 220 15.25 2.08 -8.56
C ARG A 220 15.18 2.27 -7.05
N TYR A 221 15.43 3.49 -6.55
CA TYR A 221 15.34 3.81 -5.13
C TYR A 221 13.91 3.63 -4.61
N CYS A 222 12.92 4.30 -5.22
CA CYS A 222 11.50 4.20 -4.85
C CYS A 222 11.01 2.74 -4.96
N ALA A 223 11.35 2.06 -6.06
CA ALA A 223 11.02 0.64 -6.23
C ALA A 223 11.64 -0.26 -5.15
N SER A 224 12.85 0.04 -4.70
CA SER A 224 13.48 -0.74 -3.63
C SER A 224 12.73 -0.63 -2.31
N ASP A 225 12.13 0.54 -2.02
CA ASP A 225 11.36 0.75 -0.80
C ASP A 225 10.02 0.02 -0.85
N VAL A 226 9.35 0.00 -2.01
CA VAL A 226 8.19 -0.87 -2.25
C VAL A 226 8.52 -2.34 -2.02
N LEU A 227 9.61 -2.83 -2.61
CA LEU A 227 10.02 -4.23 -2.47
C LEU A 227 10.33 -4.58 -1.01
N LEU A 228 10.92 -3.67 -0.23
CA LEU A 228 11.10 -3.87 1.21
C LEU A 228 9.77 -4.09 1.95
N LEU A 229 8.67 -3.47 1.50
CA LEU A 229 7.36 -3.63 2.15
C LEU A 229 6.83 -5.06 2.04
N LEU A 230 7.16 -5.79 0.97
CA LEU A 230 6.83 -7.22 0.83
C LEU A 230 7.54 -8.01 1.94
N THR A 231 8.84 -7.78 2.12
CA THR A 231 9.64 -8.46 3.14
C THR A 231 9.22 -8.09 4.56
N LEU A 232 8.83 -6.83 4.78
CA LEU A 232 8.26 -6.40 6.06
C LEU A 232 6.93 -7.09 6.35
N SER A 233 6.09 -7.27 5.34
CA SER A 233 4.82 -7.97 5.46
C SER A 233 5.04 -9.42 5.87
N ASP A 234 6.00 -10.12 5.25
CA ASP A 234 6.37 -11.48 5.65
C ASP A 234 6.91 -11.52 7.09
N CYS A 235 7.71 -10.54 7.51
CA CYS A 235 8.17 -10.41 8.89
C CYS A 235 7.01 -10.24 9.89
N ILE A 236 6.06 -9.35 9.60
CA ILE A 236 4.87 -9.09 10.44
C ILE A 236 4.03 -10.36 10.57
N LEU A 237 3.84 -11.06 9.46
CA LEU A 237 3.02 -12.27 9.36
C LEU A 237 3.77 -13.56 9.75
N LYS A 238 5.07 -13.47 10.07
CA LYS A 238 5.94 -14.62 10.39
C LYS A 238 5.95 -15.68 9.28
N ARG A 239 5.92 -15.23 8.02
CA ARG A 239 6.05 -16.07 6.82
C ARG A 239 7.53 -16.21 6.43
N SER A 240 7.81 -17.13 5.51
CA SER A 240 9.16 -17.26 4.95
C SER A 240 9.49 -16.02 4.13
N GLN A 241 10.66 -15.45 4.35
CA GLN A 241 11.12 -14.26 3.62
C GLN A 241 11.67 -14.68 2.26
N PRO A 242 11.48 -13.87 1.20
CA PRO A 242 12.26 -14.03 -0.02
C PRO A 242 13.74 -13.86 0.29
N THR A 243 14.61 -14.50 -0.51
CA THR A 243 16.04 -14.19 -0.42
C THR A 243 16.26 -12.74 -0.86
N VAL A 244 17.32 -12.12 -0.35
CA VAL A 244 17.69 -10.74 -0.71
C VAL A 244 17.94 -10.66 -2.23
N GLU A 245 18.51 -11.70 -2.80
CA GLU A 245 18.76 -11.84 -4.23
C GLU A 245 17.45 -11.90 -5.04
N ASP A 246 16.48 -12.71 -4.62
CA ASP A 246 15.18 -12.81 -5.29
C ASP A 246 14.43 -11.49 -5.23
N LEU A 247 14.50 -10.81 -4.08
CA LEU A 247 13.83 -9.52 -3.87
C LEU A 247 14.30 -8.48 -4.89
N TRP A 248 15.61 -8.35 -5.06
CA TRP A 248 16.19 -7.34 -5.94
C TRP A 248 16.16 -7.69 -7.42
N SER A 249 15.83 -8.94 -7.78
CA SER A 249 15.67 -9.35 -9.17
C SER A 249 14.54 -8.60 -9.90
N TYR A 250 13.59 -8.03 -9.16
CA TYR A 250 12.49 -7.23 -9.70
C TYR A 250 12.84 -5.77 -9.96
N LEU A 251 14.02 -5.30 -9.53
CA LEU A 251 14.41 -3.92 -9.77
C LEU A 251 14.69 -3.68 -11.27
N PRO A 252 14.26 -2.53 -11.84
CA PRO A 252 14.64 -2.15 -13.20
C PRO A 252 16.16 -2.16 -13.35
N SER A 253 16.70 -2.56 -14.50
CA SER A 253 18.16 -2.63 -14.68
C SER A 253 18.84 -1.29 -14.37
N ALA A 254 19.96 -1.33 -13.65
CA ALA A 254 20.81 -0.15 -13.51
C ALA A 254 21.45 0.14 -14.88
N GLU A 255 21.02 1.21 -15.57
CA GLU A 255 21.78 1.68 -16.72
C GLU A 255 23.18 2.07 -16.23
N ARG A 256 24.21 1.37 -16.75
CA ARG A 256 25.59 1.82 -16.57
C ARG A 256 25.73 3.09 -17.40
N GLU A 257 26.16 4.19 -16.78
CA GLU A 257 26.53 5.41 -17.51
C GLU A 257 27.43 5.03 -18.70
N GLY A 258 26.91 5.16 -19.94
CA GLY A 258 27.68 4.93 -21.16
C GLY A 258 26.99 4.26 -22.35
N ALA A 259 25.74 3.77 -22.27
CA ALA A 259 25.07 3.18 -23.43
C ALA A 259 24.07 4.16 -24.07
N THR A 260 24.48 4.81 -25.15
CA THR A 260 23.56 5.53 -26.05
C THR A 260 22.63 4.53 -26.73
N ALA A 261 21.35 4.49 -26.37
CA ALA A 261 20.35 3.70 -27.07
C ALA A 261 19.60 4.56 -28.11
N SER A 262 19.62 4.11 -29.37
CA SER A 262 18.83 4.65 -30.47
C SER A 262 17.34 4.30 -30.31
N PRO A 263 16.41 5.12 -30.83
CA PRO A 263 14.98 4.90 -30.62
C PRO A 263 14.49 3.73 -31.48
N THR A 264 13.92 2.72 -30.83
CA THR A 264 13.18 1.64 -31.52
C THR A 264 11.69 1.95 -31.44
N THR A 265 11.10 2.30 -32.57
CA THR A 265 9.65 2.43 -32.75
C THR A 265 9.05 1.05 -33.02
N ALA A 266 7.97 0.71 -32.31
CA ALA A 266 7.10 -0.41 -32.66
C ALA A 266 5.62 0.04 -32.58
N PRO A 267 4.73 -0.46 -33.47
CA PRO A 267 3.44 0.14 -33.73
C PRO A 267 2.34 -0.30 -32.74
N ARG A 268 1.40 0.59 -32.45
CA ARG A 268 0.15 0.30 -31.72
C ARG A 268 -0.86 -0.39 -32.64
N GLY A 269 -1.34 -1.56 -32.23
CA GLY A 269 -2.54 -2.21 -32.80
C GLY A 269 -3.81 -1.83 -32.02
N PRO A 270 -5.01 -1.96 -32.61
CA PRO A 270 -6.25 -1.47 -32.01
C PRO A 270 -6.79 -2.46 -30.96
N GLY A 271 -6.98 -1.99 -29.72
CA GLY A 271 -7.66 -2.74 -28.66
C GLY A 271 -9.15 -2.44 -28.65
N VAL A 272 -9.97 -3.49 -28.72
CA VAL A 272 -11.43 -3.49 -28.60
C VAL A 272 -11.82 -3.29 -27.12
N ALA A 273 -12.77 -2.40 -26.85
CA ALA A 273 -13.28 -2.12 -25.51
C ALA A 273 -14.37 -3.13 -25.09
N PRO A 274 -14.42 -3.59 -23.82
CA PRO A 274 -15.63 -4.17 -23.27
C PRO A 274 -16.50 -3.07 -22.64
N GLU A 275 -17.78 -3.07 -23.04
CA GLU A 275 -18.83 -2.25 -22.44
C GLU A 275 -19.28 -2.82 -21.08
N GLY A 276 -19.61 -1.92 -20.15
CA GLY A 276 -20.70 -2.14 -19.20
C GLY A 276 -20.30 -2.35 -17.73
N ALA A 277 -20.26 -1.24 -16.97
CA ALA A 277 -21.09 -0.98 -15.78
C ALA A 277 -20.33 -0.11 -14.75
N PHE A 278 -20.28 1.21 -14.98
CA PHE A 278 -19.85 2.17 -13.96
C PHE A 278 -20.98 3.16 -13.66
N GLY A 279 -21.23 3.37 -12.37
CA GLY A 279 -22.07 4.44 -11.84
C GLY A 279 -21.49 5.84 -12.14
N ALA A 280 -22.15 6.88 -11.64
CA ALA A 280 -22.10 8.26 -12.12
C ALA A 280 -20.76 9.05 -11.99
N ALA A 281 -19.61 8.39 -11.83
CA ALA A 281 -18.29 9.02 -11.71
C ALA A 281 -17.22 8.34 -12.61
N SER A 282 -17.51 8.14 -13.89
CA SER A 282 -16.55 7.52 -14.82
C SER A 282 -15.35 8.45 -15.13
N PRO A 283 -14.09 7.96 -15.02
CA PRO A 283 -12.82 8.69 -15.28
C PRO A 283 -12.72 9.37 -16.65
N SER A 284 -13.51 8.91 -17.64
CA SER A 284 -13.62 9.51 -18.97
C SER A 284 -14.02 10.99 -18.93
N ARG A 285 -14.80 11.41 -17.93
CA ARG A 285 -15.20 12.82 -17.76
C ARG A 285 -14.13 13.68 -17.08
N MET A 286 -13.23 13.08 -16.31
CA MET A 286 -12.23 13.81 -15.52
C MET A 286 -10.95 14.14 -16.32
N ARG A 287 -10.56 13.28 -17.29
CA ARG A 287 -9.51 13.63 -18.28
C ARG A 287 -9.85 14.90 -19.07
N ALA A 288 -11.14 15.13 -19.36
CA ALA A 288 -11.61 16.32 -20.07
C ALA A 288 -11.57 17.62 -19.25
N LEU A 289 -11.48 17.53 -17.92
CA LEU A 289 -11.38 18.70 -17.04
C LEU A 289 -9.93 19.20 -16.93
N ARG A 290 -8.93 18.31 -16.85
CA ARG A 290 -7.51 18.70 -16.80
C ARG A 290 -7.00 19.24 -18.14
N SER A 291 -7.45 18.68 -19.26
CA SER A 291 -7.11 19.20 -20.59
C SER A 291 -7.66 20.60 -20.90
N ARG A 292 -8.62 21.10 -20.09
CA ARG A 292 -9.20 22.45 -20.21
C ARG A 292 -8.55 23.48 -19.29
N LEU A 293 -7.73 23.05 -18.33
CA LEU A 293 -7.06 23.93 -17.36
C LEU A 293 -5.56 24.13 -17.66
N VAL A 294 -4.98 23.29 -18.52
CA VAL A 294 -3.57 23.34 -18.95
C VAL A 294 -3.45 23.65 -20.45
N GLY A 295 -4.50 24.22 -21.05
CA GLY A 295 -4.53 24.66 -22.46
C GLY A 295 -4.67 26.17 -22.58
#